data_AF-A0A1V4L0U8-F1
#
_entry.id   AF-A0A1V4L0U8-F1
#
_cell.length_a   1.000
_cell.length_b   1.000
_cell.length_c   1.000
_cell.angle_alpha   90.00
_cell.angle_beta   90.00
_cell.angle_gamma   90.00
#
_symmetry.space_group_name_H-M   'P 1'
#
loop_
_entity.id
_entity.type
_entity.pdbx_description
1 polymer ?
#
loop_
_entity_poly.entity_id
_entity_poly.type
_entity_poly.pdbx_seq_one_letter_code
_entity_poly.pdbx_strand_id
1 'polypeptide(L)'
;MTGCFSPCRLPADVRSAVYAVGAQTPRGWDFLLSKYRLHSFHLEKNNIEFALSLSDRQDELRWLMDQGLRGDIIRTQDLPHIIVYVAKNPSGYHLAWEFLKENWEKIVEKFELGSRSVAGIVTGVTSRYSTRSHLAQVKEFFGSLEEKSAQLRCVQQAVETIEDNIEWMDRNFEEVKAWLQNNHLYRVKSTGVVSVSTGTVCEHKGAMSVRPLCRQTEPRGRV
;
A
#
# COMPACT_ATOMS: atom_id res chain seq x y z
N MET A 1 -1.77 3.15 48.16
CA MET A 1 -0.74 3.00 47.10
C MET A 1 -1.36 3.43 45.78
N THR A 2 -1.25 4.71 45.43
CA THR A 2 -1.65 5.22 44.11
C THR A 2 -0.44 5.11 43.20
N GLY A 3 -0.37 4.03 42.43
CA GLY A 3 0.64 3.88 41.39
C GLY A 3 0.49 5.01 40.38
N CYS A 4 1.48 5.88 40.29
CA CYS A 4 1.64 6.81 39.18
C CYS A 4 1.84 5.99 37.91
N PHE A 5 0.75 5.67 37.21
CA PHE A 5 0.84 5.32 35.80
C PHE A 5 1.28 6.58 35.06
N SER A 6 2.58 6.78 34.90
CA SER A 6 3.07 7.72 33.90
C SER A 6 2.39 7.38 32.58
N PRO A 7 1.71 8.34 31.92
CA PRO A 7 1.08 8.06 30.65
C PRO A 7 2.17 7.55 29.71
N CYS A 8 2.00 6.33 29.21
CA CYS A 8 2.92 5.71 28.27
C CYS A 8 3.00 6.61 27.04
N ARG A 9 4.08 7.39 26.92
CA ARG A 9 4.31 8.26 25.76
C ARG A 9 5.02 7.45 24.71
N LEU A 10 4.35 7.24 23.59
CA LEU A 10 4.97 6.60 22.43
C LEU A 10 6.09 7.51 21.87
N PRO A 11 7.29 6.97 21.62
CA PRO A 11 8.34 7.70 20.91
C PRO A 11 7.82 8.19 19.56
N ALA A 12 8.22 9.40 19.16
CA ALA A 12 7.70 10.04 17.95
C ALA A 12 7.95 9.20 16.68
N ASP A 13 9.13 8.57 16.62
CA ASP A 13 9.60 7.84 15.43
C ASP A 13 8.79 6.57 15.13
N VAL A 14 8.17 5.97 16.16
CA VAL A 14 7.38 4.74 16.00
C VAL A 14 5.88 4.99 16.04
N ARG A 15 5.45 6.21 16.37
CA ARG A 15 4.04 6.52 16.65
C ARG A 15 3.12 6.21 15.47
N SER A 16 3.53 6.61 14.26
CA SER A 16 2.75 6.36 13.04
C SER A 16 2.55 4.86 12.79
N ALA A 17 3.60 4.06 12.93
CA ALA A 17 3.53 2.60 12.79
C ALA A 17 2.63 1.96 13.86
N VAL A 18 2.74 2.38 15.12
CA VAL A 18 1.89 1.89 16.21
C VAL A 18 0.41 2.21 15.95
N TYR A 19 0.11 3.42 15.46
CA TYR A 19 -1.26 3.82 15.13
C TYR A 19 -1.79 3.05 13.93
N ALA A 20 -0.99 2.91 12.87
CA ALA A 20 -1.36 2.17 11.68
C ALA A 20 -1.77 0.73 12.01
N VAL A 21 -1.01 0.03 12.87
CA VAL A 21 -1.34 -1.33 13.32
C VAL A 21 -2.54 -1.33 14.26
N GLY A 22 -2.62 -0.39 15.20
CA GLY A 22 -3.74 -0.28 16.15
C GLY A 22 -5.08 -0.06 15.45
N ALA A 23 -5.11 0.77 14.40
CA ALA A 23 -6.32 1.12 13.64
C ALA A 23 -6.92 -0.05 12.83
N GLN A 24 -6.18 -1.16 12.64
CA GLN A 24 -6.66 -2.29 11.84
C GLN A 24 -7.88 -2.98 12.47
N THR A 25 -8.06 -2.89 13.78
CA THR A 25 -9.24 -3.42 14.47
C THR A 25 -10.33 -2.36 14.65
N PRO A 26 -11.64 -2.70 14.62
CA PRO A 26 -12.72 -1.74 14.85
C PRO A 26 -12.53 -0.97 16.16
N ARG A 27 -12.23 -1.70 17.24
CA ARG A 27 -11.96 -1.12 18.56
C ARG A 27 -10.79 -0.13 18.54
N GLY A 28 -9.69 -0.47 17.86
CA GLY A 28 -8.52 0.40 17.80
C GLY A 28 -8.73 1.62 16.91
N TRP A 29 -9.51 1.47 15.83
CA TRP A 29 -9.94 2.57 14.98
C TRP A 29 -10.83 3.56 15.75
N ASP A 30 -11.86 3.06 16.43
CA ASP A 30 -12.73 3.87 17.30
C ASP A 30 -11.94 4.56 18.41
N PHE A 31 -10.98 3.85 19.00
CA PHE A 31 -10.12 4.41 20.03
C PHE A 31 -9.28 5.57 19.47
N LEU A 32 -8.62 5.40 18.32
CA LEU A 32 -7.84 6.47 17.70
C LEU A 32 -8.72 7.65 17.27
N LEU A 33 -9.91 7.40 16.73
CA LEU A 33 -10.88 8.44 16.43
C LEU A 33 -11.32 9.19 17.71
N SER A 34 -11.49 8.50 18.83
CA SER A 34 -11.78 9.15 20.11
C SER A 34 -10.63 10.07 20.55
N LYS A 35 -9.37 9.70 20.28
CA LYS A 35 -8.19 10.54 20.58
C LYS A 35 -8.08 11.72 19.63
N TYR A 36 -8.43 11.56 18.36
CA TYR A 36 -8.46 12.64 17.38
C TYR A 36 -9.30 13.85 17.83
N ARG A 37 -10.40 13.59 18.55
CA ARG A 37 -11.31 14.62 19.09
C ARG A 37 -10.73 15.39 20.29
N LEU A 38 -9.67 14.88 20.93
CA LEU A 38 -9.08 15.50 22.11
C LEU A 38 -8.05 16.58 21.72
N HIS A 39 -8.12 17.73 22.38
CA HIS A 39 -7.22 18.86 22.13
C HIS A 39 -5.74 18.51 22.35
N SER A 40 -5.44 17.59 23.27
CA SER A 40 -4.08 17.13 23.59
C SER A 40 -3.39 16.36 22.45
N PHE A 41 -4.14 15.90 21.45
CA PHE A 41 -3.62 15.14 20.31
C PHE A 41 -3.46 15.99 19.04
N HIS A 42 -3.51 17.34 19.15
CA HIS A 42 -3.45 18.21 17.97
C HIS A 42 -2.21 17.98 17.08
N LEU A 43 -1.04 17.77 17.69
CA LEU A 43 0.22 17.48 16.99
C LEU A 43 0.26 16.09 16.35
N GLU A 44 -0.67 15.21 16.72
CA GLU A 44 -0.72 13.81 16.28
C GLU A 44 -1.86 13.56 15.29
N LYS A 45 -2.68 14.58 14.99
CA LYS A 45 -3.85 14.46 14.11
C LYS A 45 -3.52 13.84 12.75
N ASN A 46 -2.47 14.30 12.09
CA ASN A 46 -2.07 13.76 10.80
C ASN A 46 -1.69 12.28 10.87
N ASN A 47 -1.03 11.85 11.95
CA ASN A 47 -0.68 10.44 12.16
C ASN A 47 -1.95 9.60 12.42
N ILE A 48 -2.91 10.16 13.14
CA ILE A 48 -4.19 9.50 13.40
C ILE A 48 -5.00 9.39 12.11
N GLU A 49 -5.16 10.47 11.35
CA GLU A 49 -5.87 10.48 10.06
C GLU A 49 -5.26 9.49 9.07
N PHE A 50 -3.91 9.47 8.97
CA PHE A 50 -3.20 8.46 8.19
C PHE A 50 -3.54 7.05 8.67
N ALA A 51 -3.42 6.76 9.97
CA ALA A 51 -3.73 5.44 10.51
C ALA A 51 -5.19 5.00 10.27
N LEU A 52 -6.16 5.90 10.46
CA LEU A 52 -7.59 5.63 10.23
C LEU A 52 -7.86 5.34 8.74
N SER A 53 -7.16 6.02 7.83
CA SER A 53 -7.28 5.80 6.38
C SER A 53 -6.66 4.50 5.88
N LEU A 54 -5.92 3.76 6.71
CA LEU A 54 -5.36 2.45 6.41
C LEU A 54 -6.31 1.29 6.75
N SER A 55 -7.55 1.58 7.16
CA SER A 55 -8.55 0.54 7.40
C SER A 55 -8.94 -0.18 6.10
N ASP A 56 -9.24 -1.47 6.18
CA ASP A 56 -9.83 -2.23 5.07
C ASP A 56 -11.36 -2.11 5.02
N ARG A 57 -11.97 -1.47 6.02
CA ARG A 57 -13.42 -1.29 6.15
C ARG A 57 -13.87 -0.09 5.32
N GLN A 58 -14.52 -0.36 4.18
CA GLN A 58 -14.92 0.65 3.21
C GLN A 58 -15.87 1.71 3.78
N ASP A 59 -16.73 1.34 4.73
CA ASP A 59 -17.64 2.25 5.44
C ASP A 59 -16.88 3.28 6.27
N GLU A 60 -15.79 2.89 6.95
CA GLU A 60 -14.94 3.83 7.68
C GLU A 60 -14.20 4.79 6.75
N LEU A 61 -13.65 4.28 5.65
CA LEU A 61 -12.95 5.11 4.67
C LEU A 61 -13.89 6.15 4.05
N ARG A 62 -15.11 5.74 3.70
CA ARG A 62 -16.14 6.64 3.19
C ARG A 62 -16.55 7.66 4.26
N TRP A 63 -16.74 7.21 5.49
CA TRP A 63 -17.08 8.07 6.61
C TRP A 63 -16.02 9.16 6.84
N LEU A 64 -14.72 8.85 6.76
CA LEU A 64 -13.64 9.85 6.90
C LEU A 64 -13.77 10.98 5.87
N MET A 65 -14.01 10.65 4.60
CA MET A 65 -14.17 11.64 3.53
C MET A 65 -15.46 12.45 3.72
N ASP A 66 -16.58 11.81 4.08
CA ASP A 66 -17.85 12.48 4.34
C ASP A 66 -17.75 13.46 5.52
N GLN A 67 -17.05 13.07 6.60
CA GLN A 67 -16.82 13.96 7.75
C GLN A 67 -15.92 15.14 7.39
N GLY A 68 -14.84 14.92 6.63
CA GLY A 68 -13.98 16.00 6.16
C GLY A 68 -14.74 16.97 5.26
N LEU A 69 -15.67 16.50 4.42
CA LEU A 69 -16.48 17.36 3.58
C LEU A 69 -17.49 18.19 4.38
N ARG A 70 -18.11 17.60 5.39
CA ARG A 70 -19.00 18.32 6.32
C ARG A 70 -18.25 19.35 7.15
N GLY A 71 -17.02 19.03 7.58
CA GLY A 71 -16.20 19.91 8.39
C GLY A 71 -16.51 19.88 9.89
N ASP A 72 -17.23 18.85 10.37
CA ASP A 72 -17.68 18.73 11.77
C ASP A 72 -16.61 18.05 12.64
N ILE A 73 -16.53 16.71 12.60
CA ILE A 73 -15.55 15.96 13.39
C ILE A 73 -14.14 16.16 12.83
N ILE A 74 -14.02 16.07 11.50
CA ILE A 74 -12.78 16.29 10.75
C ILE A 74 -12.88 17.65 10.08
N ARG A 75 -11.82 18.46 10.20
CA ARG A 75 -11.85 19.83 9.67
C ARG A 75 -11.81 19.80 8.15
N THR A 76 -12.53 20.71 7.50
CA THR A 76 -12.56 20.80 6.03
C THR A 76 -11.17 20.93 5.42
N GLN A 77 -10.28 21.71 6.03
CA GLN A 77 -8.89 21.86 5.56
C GLN A 77 -8.08 20.55 5.50
N ASP A 78 -8.49 19.53 6.25
CA ASP A 78 -7.82 18.23 6.36
C ASP A 78 -8.37 17.22 5.32
N LEU A 79 -9.49 17.54 4.66
CA LEU A 79 -10.10 16.68 3.67
C LEU A 79 -9.17 16.33 2.48
N PRO A 80 -8.39 17.27 1.89
CA PRO A 80 -7.56 16.95 0.72
C PRO A 80 -6.59 15.80 0.99
N HIS A 81 -5.89 15.79 2.12
CA HIS A 81 -4.95 14.70 2.42
C HIS A 81 -5.66 13.41 2.81
N ILE A 82 -6.83 13.48 3.45
CA ILE A 82 -7.64 12.29 3.76
C ILE A 82 -8.05 11.58 2.48
N ILE A 83 -8.57 12.31 1.48
CA ILE A 83 -8.92 11.74 0.18
C ILE A 83 -7.70 11.07 -0.46
N VAL A 84 -6.53 11.72 -0.41
CA VAL A 84 -5.29 11.15 -0.97
C VAL A 84 -4.80 9.91 -0.22
N TYR A 85 -4.97 9.86 1.10
CA TYR A 85 -4.62 8.66 1.85
C TYR A 85 -5.57 7.50 1.53
N VAL A 86 -6.87 7.75 1.45
CA VAL A 86 -7.87 6.75 1.02
C VAL A 86 -7.59 6.30 -0.42
N ALA A 87 -7.19 7.21 -1.31
CA ALA A 87 -6.82 6.87 -2.69
C ALA A 87 -5.60 5.93 -2.78
N LYS A 88 -4.68 6.02 -1.80
CA LYS A 88 -3.51 5.14 -1.71
C LYS A 88 -3.81 3.80 -1.04
N ASN A 89 -4.95 3.67 -0.37
CA ASN A 89 -5.39 2.43 0.25
C ASN A 89 -5.91 1.45 -0.84
N PRO A 90 -5.41 0.20 -0.90
CA PRO A 90 -5.89 -0.82 -1.84
C PRO A 90 -7.40 -1.10 -1.75
N SER A 91 -7.99 -0.97 -0.56
CA SER A 91 -9.41 -1.13 -0.30
C SER A 91 -10.22 0.16 -0.50
N GLY A 92 -9.55 1.30 -0.77
CA GLY A 92 -10.16 2.63 -0.81
C GLY A 92 -9.99 3.41 -2.12
N TYR A 93 -9.10 2.99 -3.03
CA TYR A 93 -8.79 3.78 -4.23
C TYR A 93 -10.01 4.05 -5.13
N HIS A 94 -10.92 3.08 -5.27
CA HIS A 94 -12.15 3.25 -6.03
C HIS A 94 -13.12 4.19 -5.30
N LEU A 95 -13.20 4.10 -3.97
CA LEU A 95 -14.05 4.98 -3.16
C LEU A 95 -13.63 6.44 -3.27
N ALA A 96 -12.31 6.72 -3.27
CA ALA A 96 -11.80 8.07 -3.40
C ALA A 96 -12.14 8.68 -4.77
N TRP A 97 -12.11 7.88 -5.84
CA TRP A 97 -12.51 8.30 -7.17
C TRP A 97 -14.00 8.58 -7.28
N GLU A 98 -14.85 7.66 -6.81
CA GLU A 98 -16.29 7.88 -6.79
C GLU A 98 -16.66 9.10 -5.94
N PHE A 99 -16.04 9.25 -4.76
CA PHE A 99 -16.24 10.41 -3.90
C PHE A 99 -15.89 11.73 -4.60
N LEU A 100 -14.77 11.76 -5.33
CA LEU A 100 -14.36 12.94 -6.09
C LEU A 100 -15.40 13.29 -7.16
N LYS A 101 -15.87 12.31 -7.94
CA LYS A 101 -16.87 12.54 -8.99
C LYS A 101 -18.20 13.04 -8.42
N GLU A 102 -18.71 12.37 -7.39
CA GLU A 102 -19.99 12.67 -6.76
C GLU A 102 -20.03 14.04 -6.06
N ASN A 103 -18.87 14.52 -5.59
CA ASN A 103 -18.78 15.74 -4.78
C ASN A 103 -17.93 16.83 -5.43
N TRP A 104 -17.63 16.74 -6.73
CA TRP A 104 -16.77 17.68 -7.42
C TRP A 104 -17.16 19.15 -7.19
N GLU A 105 -18.44 19.48 -7.37
CA GLU A 105 -18.96 20.84 -7.19
C GLU A 105 -18.72 21.36 -5.75
N LYS A 106 -18.99 20.53 -4.75
CA LYS A 106 -18.79 20.89 -3.32
C LYS A 106 -17.31 21.04 -2.98
N ILE A 107 -16.44 20.23 -3.57
CA ILE A 107 -14.99 20.32 -3.40
C ILE A 107 -14.51 21.65 -4.00
N VAL A 108 -14.95 21.98 -5.21
CA VAL A 108 -14.60 23.25 -5.88
C VAL A 108 -15.16 24.45 -5.11
N GLU A 109 -16.37 24.38 -4.58
CA GLU A 109 -16.96 25.42 -3.73
C GLU A 109 -16.13 25.67 -2.46
N LYS A 110 -15.68 24.60 -1.79
CA LYS A 110 -14.94 24.70 -0.52
C LYS A 110 -13.48 25.09 -0.66
N PHE A 111 -12.83 24.71 -1.77
CA PHE A 111 -11.38 24.90 -1.94
C PHE A 111 -10.99 25.81 -3.10
N GLU A 112 -11.96 26.29 -3.88
CA GLU A 112 -11.77 27.09 -5.09
C GLU A 112 -11.13 26.31 -6.26
N LEU A 113 -11.68 26.52 -7.45
CA LEU A 113 -11.17 25.91 -8.69
C LEU A 113 -9.73 26.37 -8.95
N GLY A 114 -8.84 25.43 -9.25
CA GLY A 114 -7.43 25.73 -9.53
C GLY A 114 -6.54 25.93 -8.30
N SER A 115 -7.08 25.80 -7.08
CA SER A 115 -6.26 25.85 -5.86
C SER A 115 -5.33 24.63 -5.73
N ARG A 116 -4.33 24.76 -4.85
CA ARG A 116 -3.42 23.65 -4.51
C ARG A 116 -4.17 22.45 -3.94
N SER A 117 -5.24 22.67 -3.18
CA SER A 117 -6.04 21.59 -2.59
C SER A 117 -6.77 20.78 -3.67
N VAL A 118 -7.44 21.44 -4.62
CA VAL A 118 -8.10 20.75 -5.75
C VAL A 118 -7.06 20.03 -6.61
N ALA A 119 -5.94 20.69 -6.93
CA ALA A 119 -4.86 20.07 -7.70
C ALA A 119 -4.28 18.83 -6.99
N GLY A 120 -4.09 18.89 -5.67
CA GLY A 120 -3.59 17.78 -4.86
C GLY A 120 -4.57 16.61 -4.78
N ILE A 121 -5.88 16.88 -4.72
CA ILE A 121 -6.91 15.84 -4.77
C ILE A 121 -6.90 15.15 -6.13
N VAL A 122 -6.98 15.92 -7.23
CA VAL A 122 -7.03 15.35 -8.60
C VAL A 122 -5.80 14.49 -8.89
N THR A 123 -4.61 15.01 -8.64
CA THR A 123 -3.37 14.27 -8.88
C THR A 123 -3.19 13.12 -7.91
N GLY A 124 -3.55 13.29 -6.63
CA GLY A 124 -3.41 12.22 -5.63
C GLY A 124 -4.33 11.03 -5.88
N VAL A 125 -5.60 11.27 -6.24
CA VAL A 125 -6.58 10.21 -6.54
C VAL A 125 -6.18 9.38 -7.76
N THR A 126 -5.60 10.03 -8.76
CA THR A 126 -5.28 9.41 -10.07
C THR A 126 -3.84 8.89 -10.16
N SER A 127 -2.94 9.31 -9.25
CA SER A 127 -1.49 9.08 -9.34
C SER A 127 -1.03 7.63 -9.51
N ARG A 128 -1.83 6.65 -9.07
CA ARG A 128 -1.49 5.21 -9.12
C ARG A 128 -2.12 4.48 -10.31
N TYR A 129 -2.93 5.16 -11.11
CA TYR A 129 -3.57 4.54 -12.25
C TYR A 129 -2.55 4.25 -13.34
N SER A 130 -2.65 3.05 -13.89
CA SER A 130 -1.69 2.51 -14.87
C SER A 130 -2.38 1.66 -15.94
N THR A 131 -3.68 1.89 -16.19
CA THR A 131 -4.44 1.16 -17.21
C THR A 131 -5.11 2.13 -18.17
N ARG A 132 -5.27 1.71 -19.43
CA ARG A 132 -5.97 2.50 -20.47
C ARG A 132 -7.43 2.78 -20.09
N SER A 133 -8.07 1.88 -19.34
CA SER A 133 -9.44 2.08 -18.84
C SER A 133 -9.51 3.23 -17.84
N HIS A 134 -8.59 3.29 -16.86
CA HIS A 134 -8.54 4.41 -15.92
C HIS A 134 -8.23 5.74 -16.63
N LEU A 135 -7.32 5.73 -17.61
CA LEU A 135 -7.02 6.91 -18.42
C LEU A 135 -8.27 7.43 -19.14
N ALA A 136 -9.04 6.54 -19.77
CA ALA A 136 -10.29 6.89 -20.44
C ALA A 136 -11.31 7.48 -19.46
N GLN A 137 -11.51 6.86 -18.30
CA GLN A 137 -12.41 7.35 -17.26
C GLN A 137 -12.04 8.76 -16.77
N VAL A 138 -10.74 9.03 -16.57
CA VAL A 138 -10.26 10.35 -16.14
C VAL A 138 -10.51 11.40 -17.23
N LYS A 139 -10.17 11.09 -18.48
CA LYS A 139 -10.40 11.99 -19.62
C LYS A 139 -11.89 12.29 -19.83
N GLU A 140 -12.73 11.26 -19.76
CA GLU A 140 -14.18 11.38 -19.91
C GLU A 140 -14.79 12.22 -18.79
N PHE A 141 -14.47 11.92 -17.52
CA PHE A 141 -15.00 12.67 -16.40
C PHE A 141 -14.63 14.16 -16.50
N PHE A 142 -13.34 14.51 -16.59
CA PHE A 142 -12.95 15.91 -16.64
C PHE A 142 -13.35 16.62 -17.95
N GLY A 143 -13.44 15.89 -19.06
CA GLY A 143 -13.96 16.43 -20.33
C GLY A 143 -15.47 16.68 -20.34
N SER A 144 -16.21 16.02 -19.45
CA SER A 144 -17.65 16.23 -19.26
C SER A 144 -17.98 17.42 -18.35
N LEU A 145 -17.00 17.94 -17.61
CA LEU A 145 -17.16 19.10 -16.74
C LEU A 145 -17.10 20.41 -17.54
N GLU A 146 -17.44 21.53 -16.89
CA GLU A 146 -17.27 22.85 -17.49
C GLU A 146 -15.86 23.07 -18.03
N GLU A 147 -15.73 23.85 -19.11
CA GLU A 147 -14.47 24.07 -19.84
C GLU A 147 -13.30 24.47 -18.92
N LYS A 148 -13.57 25.31 -17.90
CA LYS A 148 -12.56 25.74 -16.93
C LYS A 148 -11.99 24.60 -16.09
N SER A 149 -12.80 23.58 -15.79
CA SER A 149 -12.36 22.39 -15.04
C SER A 149 -11.52 21.47 -15.93
N ALA A 150 -11.93 21.29 -17.19
CA ALA A 150 -11.19 20.48 -18.16
C ALA A 150 -9.80 21.06 -18.48
N GLN A 151 -9.67 22.39 -18.48
CA GLN A 151 -8.43 23.11 -18.77
C GLN A 151 -7.47 23.24 -17.57
N LEU A 152 -7.80 22.66 -16.41
CA LEU A 152 -6.93 22.71 -15.25
C LEU A 152 -5.59 22.00 -15.53
N ARG A 153 -4.48 22.68 -15.20
CA ARG A 153 -3.13 22.11 -15.29
C ARG A 153 -3.00 20.79 -14.54
N CYS A 154 -3.66 20.62 -13.39
CA CYS A 154 -3.61 19.37 -12.64
C CYS A 154 -4.29 18.20 -13.36
N VAL A 155 -5.29 18.46 -14.21
CA VAL A 155 -5.95 17.43 -15.03
C VAL A 155 -5.00 16.96 -16.13
N GLN A 156 -4.31 17.89 -16.80
CA GLN A 156 -3.27 17.56 -17.78
C GLN A 156 -2.16 16.72 -17.14
N GLN A 157 -1.66 17.15 -15.98
CA GLN A 157 -0.64 16.40 -15.24
C GLN A 157 -1.10 15.01 -14.81
N ALA A 158 -2.36 14.88 -14.38
CA ALA A 158 -2.93 13.58 -14.04
C ALA A 158 -2.95 12.67 -15.27
N VAL A 159 -3.40 13.16 -16.42
CA VAL A 159 -3.40 12.42 -17.69
C VAL A 159 -1.99 11.97 -18.08
N GLU A 160 -1.02 12.90 -18.09
CA GLU A 160 0.39 12.60 -18.40
C GLU A 160 0.96 11.54 -17.45
N THR A 161 0.72 11.67 -16.14
CA THR A 161 1.18 10.70 -15.14
C THR A 161 0.61 9.30 -15.39
N ILE A 162 -0.67 9.20 -15.79
CA ILE A 162 -1.28 7.90 -16.08
C ILE A 162 -0.68 7.31 -17.37
N GLU A 163 -0.44 8.13 -18.38
CA GLU A 163 0.21 7.70 -19.63
C GLU A 163 1.63 7.17 -19.36
N ASP A 164 2.42 7.89 -18.57
CA ASP A 164 3.76 7.47 -18.12
C ASP A 164 3.71 6.15 -17.33
N ASN A 165 2.74 6.02 -16.41
CA ASN A 165 2.54 4.79 -15.64
C ASN A 165 2.17 3.60 -16.53
N ILE A 166 1.32 3.80 -17.55
CA ILE A 166 0.97 2.76 -18.53
C ILE A 166 2.22 2.33 -19.29
N GLU A 167 3.00 3.28 -19.83
CA GLU A 167 4.22 2.97 -20.59
C GLU A 167 5.26 2.28 -19.72
N TRP A 168 5.38 2.66 -18.44
CA TRP A 168 6.27 1.99 -17.51
C TRP A 168 5.82 0.55 -17.23
N MET A 169 4.52 0.32 -16.98
CA MET A 169 3.99 -1.02 -16.74
C MET A 169 4.14 -1.92 -17.98
N ASP A 170 3.80 -1.42 -19.17
CA ASP A 170 3.90 -2.16 -20.44
C ASP A 170 5.35 -2.60 -20.72
N ARG A 171 6.34 -1.75 -20.39
CA ARG A 171 7.77 -2.05 -20.60
C ARG A 171 8.40 -2.93 -19.53
N ASN A 172 8.08 -2.70 -18.26
CA ASN A 172 8.89 -3.20 -17.14
C ASN A 172 8.21 -4.32 -16.33
N PHE A 173 6.89 -4.51 -16.45
CA PHE A 173 6.16 -5.42 -15.54
C PHE A 173 6.66 -6.87 -15.62
N GLU A 174 6.79 -7.42 -16.82
CA GLU A 174 7.25 -8.81 -17.00
C GLU A 174 8.73 -8.99 -16.61
N GLU A 175 9.58 -7.97 -16.81
CA GLU A 175 10.98 -8.00 -16.38
C GLU A 175 11.09 -8.01 -14.85
N VAL A 176 10.37 -7.13 -14.15
CA VAL A 176 10.35 -7.08 -12.69
C VAL A 176 9.79 -8.38 -12.11
N LYS A 177 8.73 -8.93 -12.71
CA LYS A 177 8.14 -10.21 -12.32
C LYS A 177 9.13 -11.37 -12.47
N ALA A 178 9.82 -11.46 -13.61
CA ALA A 178 10.84 -12.48 -13.84
C ALA A 178 12.02 -12.32 -12.87
N TRP A 179 12.47 -11.09 -12.64
CA TRP A 179 13.54 -10.78 -11.68
C TRP A 179 13.16 -11.24 -10.26
N LEU A 180 11.95 -10.92 -9.78
CA LEU A 180 11.46 -11.37 -8.48
C LEU A 180 11.42 -12.91 -8.41
N GLN A 181 10.85 -13.57 -9.41
CA GLN A 181 10.77 -15.04 -9.45
C GLN A 181 12.17 -15.70 -9.37
N ASN A 182 13.14 -15.17 -10.11
CA ASN A 182 14.51 -15.69 -10.12
C ASN A 182 15.23 -15.45 -8.78
N ASN A 183 14.99 -14.32 -8.12
CA ASN A 183 15.65 -13.99 -6.85
C ASN A 183 14.97 -14.60 -5.62
N HIS A 184 13.66 -14.87 -5.65
CA HIS A 184 12.95 -15.58 -4.58
C HIS A 184 13.31 -17.08 -4.53
N LEU A 185 13.71 -17.68 -5.66
CA LEU A 185 14.15 -19.08 -5.71
C LEU A 185 15.57 -19.32 -5.15
N TYR A 186 16.38 -18.27 -4.97
CA TYR A 186 17.71 -18.40 -4.36
C TYR A 186 17.69 -18.55 -2.83
N ARG A 187 16.63 -18.09 -2.13
CA ARG A 187 16.58 -18.16 -0.65
C ARG A 187 16.10 -19.50 -0.09
N VAL A 188 15.46 -20.36 -0.90
CA VAL A 188 14.96 -21.67 -0.43
C VAL A 188 16.02 -22.77 -0.57
N LYS A 189 16.98 -22.64 -1.50
CA LYS A 189 18.01 -23.68 -1.73
C LYS A 189 19.20 -23.66 -0.77
N SER A 190 19.32 -22.68 0.13
CA SER A 190 20.44 -22.59 1.10
C SER A 190 20.15 -23.20 2.48
N THR A 191 18.95 -23.73 2.73
CA THR A 191 18.71 -24.57 3.91
C THR A 191 19.03 -26.02 3.57
N GLY A 192 20.32 -26.35 3.65
CA GLY A 192 20.79 -27.73 3.63
C GLY A 192 20.20 -28.49 4.82
N VAL A 193 19.07 -29.16 4.59
CA VAL A 193 18.67 -30.29 5.43
C VAL A 193 19.63 -31.42 5.08
N VAL A 194 20.62 -31.65 5.95
CA VAL A 194 21.37 -32.89 5.95
C VAL A 194 20.38 -34.00 6.27
N SER A 195 19.96 -34.75 5.26
CA SER A 195 19.21 -35.98 5.45
C SER A 195 20.14 -37.01 6.08
N VAL A 196 19.92 -37.30 7.36
CA VAL A 196 20.45 -38.51 8.00
C VAL A 196 19.72 -39.68 7.35
N SER A 197 20.44 -40.46 6.54
CA SER A 197 19.94 -41.70 5.98
C SER A 197 19.71 -42.70 7.11
N THR A 198 18.44 -42.94 7.44
CA THR A 198 18.05 -44.12 8.21
C THR A 198 18.32 -45.35 7.34
N GLY A 199 19.28 -46.16 7.77
CA GLY A 199 19.62 -47.41 7.12
C GLY A 199 18.43 -48.36 7.08
N THR A 200 18.07 -48.82 5.90
CA THR A 200 17.10 -49.90 5.71
C THR A 200 17.80 -51.23 5.97
N VAL A 201 17.26 -52.00 6.92
CA VAL A 201 17.58 -53.41 7.12
C VAL A 201 17.10 -54.18 5.90
N CYS A 202 18.02 -54.81 5.15
CA CYS A 202 17.69 -55.74 4.07
C CYS A 202 17.59 -57.16 4.62
N GLU A 203 16.40 -57.75 4.54
CA GLU A 203 16.14 -59.17 4.78
C GLU A 203 16.93 -60.06 3.80
N HIS A 204 17.55 -61.09 4.36
CA HIS A 204 18.19 -62.17 3.63
C HIS A 204 17.19 -62.98 2.80
N LYS A 205 17.50 -63.22 1.51
CA LYS A 205 17.26 -64.50 0.82
C LYS A 205 18.02 -64.55 -0.51
N GLY A 206 18.88 -65.55 -0.67
CA GLY A 206 19.17 -66.16 -1.97
C GLY A 206 20.51 -65.83 -2.66
N ALA A 207 21.48 -66.71 -2.43
CA ALA A 207 22.48 -67.24 -3.39
C ALA A 207 23.56 -66.35 -4.03
N MET A 208 24.81 -66.63 -3.59
CA MET A 208 26.05 -66.80 -4.36
C MET A 208 26.30 -65.94 -5.62
N SER A 209 27.28 -65.02 -5.52
CA SER A 209 28.45 -65.04 -6.42
C SER A 209 29.61 -64.21 -5.87
N VAL A 210 30.82 -64.57 -6.31
CA VAL A 210 32.13 -64.35 -5.71
C VAL A 210 32.80 -63.09 -6.30
N ARG A 211 33.37 -62.26 -5.40
CA ARG A 211 34.62 -61.43 -5.43
C ARG A 211 35.50 -61.40 -6.73
N PRO A 212 36.55 -60.53 -6.86
CA PRO A 212 36.84 -59.19 -6.28
C PRO A 212 37.70 -58.22 -7.17
N LEU A 213 38.16 -57.10 -6.56
CA LEU A 213 39.47 -56.40 -6.68
C LEU A 213 39.60 -55.09 -7.49
N CYS A 214 39.81 -54.01 -6.71
CA CYS A 214 40.88 -53.01 -6.75
C CYS A 214 41.58 -52.66 -8.08
N ARG A 215 41.72 -51.35 -8.35
CA ARG A 215 42.95 -50.58 -8.02
C ARG A 215 42.79 -49.07 -8.29
N GLN A 216 43.36 -48.29 -7.37
CA GLN A 216 43.73 -46.88 -7.53
C GLN A 216 44.87 -46.72 -8.54
N THR A 217 44.91 -45.58 -9.24
CA THR A 217 46.14 -44.79 -9.48
C THR A 217 45.78 -43.40 -10.06
N GLU A 218 46.01 -42.34 -9.29
CA GLU A 218 46.54 -41.05 -9.79
C GLU A 218 48.07 -41.21 -10.05
N PRO A 219 48.88 -40.25 -10.60
CA PRO A 219 48.67 -38.79 -10.68
C PRO A 219 49.29 -38.03 -11.91
N ARG A 220 49.18 -36.68 -11.85
CA ARG A 220 50.10 -35.59 -12.31
C ARG A 220 49.96 -34.97 -13.72
N GLY A 221 49.95 -33.63 -13.70
CA GLY A 221 50.50 -32.74 -14.73
C GLY A 221 50.40 -31.25 -14.34
N ARG A 222 51.52 -30.63 -13.94
CA ARG A 222 51.72 -29.20 -13.63
C ARG A 222 52.03 -28.39 -14.90
N VAL A 223 51.72 -27.08 -14.87
CA VAL A 223 52.74 -26.00 -14.83
C VAL A 223 52.29 -25.00 -13.79
#